data_AF-X8DJE7-F1
#
_entry.id   AF-X8DJE7-F1
#
_cell.length_a   1.000
_cell.length_b   1.000
_cell.length_c   1.000
_cell.angle_alpha   90.00
_cell.angle_beta   90.00
_cell.angle_gamma   90.00
#
_symmetry.space_group_name_H-M   'P 1'
#
loop_
_entity.id
_entity.type
_entity.pdbx_description
1 polymer ?
#
loop_
_entity_poly.entity_id
_entity_poly.type
_entity_poly.pdbx_seq_one_letter_code
_entity_poly.pdbx_strand_id
1 'polypeptide(L)'
;MIAGIGRVAGRECVIAANDATVKGGTYYPMTVKKHLRAQEVALQNRLPCIYLVDSGGAFLPKQDEVFPDREHFGRIFYNQATMSAKGIPQIAAVLGSCTAGGAYVPAMSDEAVIVRKQGTIFLGAHRW
;
A
#
# COMPACT_ATOMS: atom_id res chain seq x y z
N MET A 1 7.73 -6.12 3.77
CA MET A 1 7.50 -4.66 3.61
C MET A 1 8.61 -3.88 4.30
N ILE A 2 9.19 -2.94 3.56
CA ILE A 2 10.12 -1.92 4.04
C ILE A 2 9.33 -0.60 4.12
N ALA A 3 9.51 0.17 5.18
CA ALA A 3 8.90 1.49 5.30
C ALA A 3 9.84 2.43 6.05
N GLY A 4 9.84 3.71 5.68
CA GLY A 4 10.70 4.72 6.28
C GLY A 4 10.41 6.12 5.75
N ILE A 5 11.16 7.10 6.26
CA ILE A 5 11.12 8.48 5.77
C ILE A 5 12.39 8.73 4.95
N GLY A 6 12.25 9.37 3.80
CA GLY A 6 13.36 9.76 2.94
C GLY A 6 13.07 11.06 2.21
N ARG A 7 14.10 11.67 1.61
CA ARG A 7 13.95 12.87 0.79
C ARG A 7 13.75 12.50 -0.68
N VAL A 8 12.66 12.98 -1.28
CA VAL A 8 12.35 12.84 -2.71
C VAL A 8 12.14 14.23 -3.28
N ALA A 9 12.95 14.62 -4.27
CA ALA A 9 12.94 15.97 -4.85
C ALA A 9 12.99 17.09 -3.77
N GLY A 10 13.80 16.89 -2.72
CA GLY A 10 13.97 17.84 -1.61
C GLY A 10 12.87 17.80 -0.54
N ARG A 11 11.79 17.04 -0.71
CA ARG A 11 10.68 16.90 0.24
C ARG A 11 10.81 15.62 1.06
N GLU A 12 10.50 15.67 2.35
CA GLU A 12 10.43 14.48 3.19
C GLU A 12 9.13 13.73 2.93
N CYS A 13 9.24 12.45 2.60
CA CYS A 13 8.13 11.58 2.27
C CYS A 13 8.19 10.30 3.10
N VAL A 14 7.02 9.79 3.48
CA VAL A 14 6.92 8.39 3.92
C VAL A 14 6.92 7.51 2.68
N ILE A 15 7.80 6.52 2.65
CA ILE A 15 7.91 5.53 1.58
C ILE A 15 7.56 4.17 2.18
N ALA A 16 6.62 3.47 1.55
CA ALA A 16 6.24 2.11 1.92
C ALA A 16 6.36 1.19 0.70
N ALA A 17 7.20 0.18 0.80
CA ALA A 17 7.52 -0.74 -0.28
C ALA A 17 7.21 -2.19 0.11
N ASN A 18 6.45 -2.86 -0.74
CA ASN A 18 6.35 -4.32 -0.65
C ASN A 18 7.69 -4.94 -1.06
N ASP A 19 7.97 -6.13 -0.52
CA ASP A 19 9.12 -6.93 -0.93
C ASP A 19 8.58 -8.24 -1.48
N ALA A 20 8.54 -8.35 -2.81
CA ALA A 20 7.98 -9.51 -3.49
C ALA A 20 8.76 -10.79 -3.21
N THR A 21 10.03 -10.70 -2.79
CA THR A 21 10.85 -11.88 -2.47
C THR A 21 10.45 -12.50 -1.12
N VAL A 22 9.83 -11.72 -0.23
CA VAL A 22 9.31 -12.20 1.05
C VAL A 22 7.87 -12.67 0.88
N LYS A 23 7.69 -13.98 0.68
CA LYS A 23 6.38 -14.62 0.56
C LYS A 23 5.47 -13.96 -0.48
N GLY A 24 6.04 -13.58 -1.63
CA GLY A 24 5.30 -12.94 -2.74
C GLY A 24 4.81 -11.53 -2.41
N GLY A 25 5.40 -10.85 -1.40
CA GLY A 25 4.96 -9.53 -0.96
C GLY A 25 3.58 -9.53 -0.29
N THR A 26 3.07 -10.70 0.13
CA THR A 26 1.75 -10.85 0.74
C THR A 26 1.67 -10.16 2.11
N TYR A 27 0.48 -9.71 2.47
CA TYR A 27 0.22 -9.06 3.74
C TYR A 27 -0.10 -10.08 4.83
N TYR A 28 0.82 -10.18 5.79
CA TYR A 28 0.59 -10.80 7.08
C TYR A 28 -0.04 -9.77 8.05
N PRO A 29 -0.57 -10.19 9.21
CA PRO A 29 -1.09 -9.27 10.22
C PRO A 29 -0.09 -8.17 10.58
N MET A 30 1.18 -8.56 10.75
CA MET A 30 2.27 -7.60 11.02
C MET A 30 2.58 -6.67 9.84
N THR A 31 2.38 -7.12 8.59
CA THR A 31 2.53 -6.27 7.41
C THR A 31 1.47 -5.18 7.38
N VAL A 32 0.20 -5.52 7.70
CA VAL A 32 -0.89 -4.54 7.83
C VAL A 32 -0.56 -3.54 8.93
N LYS A 33 -0.23 -4.01 10.14
CA LYS A 33 0.15 -3.16 11.27
C LYS A 33 1.30 -2.21 10.93
N LYS A 34 2.34 -2.70 10.23
CA LYS A 34 3.47 -1.88 9.79
C LYS A 34 3.06 -0.82 8.77
N HIS A 35 2.19 -1.16 7.81
CA HIS A 35 1.70 -0.22 6.82
C HIS A 35 0.85 0.89 7.49
N LEU A 36 -0.09 0.51 8.36
CA LEU A 36 -0.90 1.48 9.10
C LEU A 36 -0.05 2.39 9.99
N ARG A 37 0.99 1.85 10.65
CA ARG A 37 1.92 2.67 11.42
C ARG A 37 2.67 3.67 10.54
N ALA A 38 3.07 3.31 9.32
CA ALA A 38 3.71 4.24 8.39
C ALA A 38 2.75 5.38 7.98
N GLN A 39 1.48 5.06 7.69
CA GLN A 39 0.46 6.07 7.39
C GLN A 39 0.13 6.97 8.59
N GLU A 40 0.13 6.42 9.80
CA GLU A 40 -0.05 7.20 11.03
C GLU A 40 1.06 8.24 11.19
N VAL A 41 2.32 7.84 10.99
CA VAL A 41 3.46 8.77 10.98
C VAL A 41 3.29 9.83 9.88
N ALA A 42 2.87 9.43 8.68
CA ALA A 42 2.63 10.36 7.59
C ALA A 42 1.54 11.40 7.94
N LEU A 43 0.42 10.94 8.50
CA LEU A 43 -0.70 11.79 8.90
C LEU A 43 -0.31 12.77 10.02
N GLN A 44 0.36 12.28 11.06
CA GLN A 44 0.79 13.09 12.22
C GLN A 44 1.78 14.19 11.83
N ASN A 45 2.61 13.94 10.81
CA ASN A 45 3.68 14.85 10.40
C ASN A 45 3.41 15.54 9.04
N ARG A 46 2.22 15.36 8.47
CA ARG A 46 1.81 15.89 7.16
C ARG A 46 2.79 15.55 6.01
N LEU A 47 3.31 14.33 6.01
CA LEU A 47 4.28 13.87 5.01
C LEU A 47 3.57 13.23 3.81
N PRO A 48 3.91 13.59 2.56
CA PRO A 48 3.48 12.86 1.37
C PRO A 48 3.81 11.37 1.46
N CYS A 49 2.92 10.53 0.94
CA CYS A 49 3.07 9.09 0.93
C CYS A 49 3.42 8.58 -0.47
N ILE A 50 4.46 7.74 -0.56
CA ILE A 50 4.85 7.04 -1.78
C ILE A 50 4.77 5.53 -1.53
N TYR A 51 3.90 4.87 -2.27
CA TYR A 51 3.68 3.43 -2.21
C TYR A 51 4.37 2.73 -3.38
N LEU A 52 5.38 1.90 -3.10
CA LEU A 52 6.00 1.02 -4.09
C LEU A 52 5.31 -0.35 -4.01
N VAL A 53 4.32 -0.53 -4.88
CA VAL A 53 3.35 -1.63 -4.81
C VAL A 53 3.83 -2.81 -5.64
N ASP A 54 4.06 -3.94 -4.96
CA ASP A 54 4.38 -5.23 -5.57
C ASP A 54 3.98 -6.36 -4.61
N SER A 55 2.69 -6.73 -4.63
CA SER A 55 2.08 -7.59 -3.62
C SER A 55 1.12 -8.61 -4.22
N GLY A 56 1.31 -9.87 -3.83
CA GLY A 56 0.36 -10.96 -4.11
C GLY A 56 -0.96 -10.90 -3.32
N GLY A 57 -1.24 -9.83 -2.57
CA GLY A 57 -2.49 -9.65 -1.81
C GLY A 57 -2.37 -10.04 -0.33
N ALA A 58 -3.49 -10.42 0.28
CA ALA A 58 -3.53 -10.85 1.68
C ALA A 58 -2.99 -12.28 1.86
N PHE A 59 -2.35 -12.55 2.99
CA PHE A 59 -1.96 -13.92 3.36
C PHE A 59 -3.20 -14.70 3.82
N LEU A 60 -3.81 -15.44 2.88
CA LEU A 60 -5.11 -16.09 3.05
C LEU A 60 -5.23 -17.01 4.29
N PRO A 61 -4.20 -17.80 4.70
CA PRO A 61 -4.32 -18.63 5.90
C PRO A 61 -4.52 -17.85 7.21
N LYS A 62 -4.29 -16.53 7.22
CA LYS A 62 -4.53 -15.62 8.37
C LYS A 62 -5.48 -14.48 7.99
N GLN A 63 -6.40 -14.73 7.07
CA GLN A 63 -7.29 -13.68 6.54
C GLN A 63 -8.12 -12.97 7.62
N ASP A 64 -8.51 -13.68 8.68
CA ASP A 64 -9.28 -13.17 9.82
C ASP A 64 -8.48 -12.18 10.66
N GLU A 65 -7.15 -12.32 10.68
CA GLU A 65 -6.21 -11.39 11.32
C GLU A 65 -5.75 -10.26 10.36
N VAL A 66 -6.21 -10.26 9.11
CA VAL A 66 -5.75 -9.33 8.04
C VAL A 66 -6.88 -8.51 7.45
N PHE A 67 -8.13 -9.00 7.42
CA PHE A 67 -9.23 -8.42 6.65
C PHE A 67 -10.31 -7.69 7.47
N PRO A 68 -10.95 -8.30 8.49
CA PRO A 68 -12.28 -7.86 8.92
C PRO A 68 -12.32 -6.65 9.88
N ASP A 69 -11.29 -6.39 10.67
CA ASP A 69 -11.37 -5.45 11.80
C ASP A 69 -11.03 -3.99 11.40
N ARG A 70 -11.33 -3.04 12.29
CA ARG A 70 -11.14 -1.60 12.10
C ARG A 70 -9.71 -1.18 11.75
N GLU A 71 -8.72 -1.90 12.27
CA GLU A 71 -7.28 -1.66 12.03
C GLU A 71 -6.68 -2.74 11.12
N HIS A 72 -7.50 -3.35 10.27
CA HIS A 72 -7.08 -4.33 9.26
C HIS A 72 -6.91 -3.69 7.88
N PHE A 73 -6.68 -4.50 6.83
CA PHE A 73 -6.22 -4.07 5.51
C PHE A 73 -7.03 -2.90 4.92
N GLY A 74 -8.36 -2.90 5.08
CA GLY A 74 -9.24 -1.84 4.58
C GLY A 74 -8.95 -0.46 5.16
N ARG A 75 -8.34 -0.38 6.35
CA ARG A 75 -7.95 0.88 6.99
C ARG A 75 -6.87 1.63 6.19
N ILE A 76 -6.07 0.92 5.40
CA ILE A 76 -5.07 1.53 4.50
C ILE A 76 -5.75 2.51 3.55
N PHE A 77 -6.87 2.10 2.96
CA PHE A 77 -7.61 2.88 1.97
C PHE A 77 -8.36 4.05 2.62
N TYR A 78 -8.97 3.81 3.78
CA TYR A 78 -9.59 4.87 4.59
C TYR A 78 -8.57 5.97 4.91
N ASN A 79 -7.36 5.59 5.32
CA ASN A 79 -6.29 6.52 5.62
C ASN A 79 -5.82 7.26 4.36
N GLN A 80 -5.67 6.58 3.20
CA GLN A 80 -5.33 7.23 1.93
C GLN A 80 -6.33 8.32 1.57
N ALA A 81 -7.63 8.00 1.54
CA ALA A 81 -8.68 8.96 1.21
C ALA A 81 -8.71 10.14 2.21
N THR A 82 -8.59 9.84 3.50
CA THR A 82 -8.59 10.88 4.55
C THR A 82 -7.37 11.80 4.45
N MET A 83 -6.19 11.25 4.13
CA MET A 83 -4.96 12.03 3.94
C MET A 83 -5.02 12.88 2.68
N SER A 84 -5.48 12.32 1.56
CA SER A 84 -5.71 13.06 0.31
C SER A 84 -6.66 14.25 0.52
N ALA A 85 -7.80 14.04 1.21
CA ALA A 85 -8.74 15.11 1.56
C ALA A 85 -8.14 16.21 2.47
N LYS A 86 -7.06 15.91 3.21
CA LYS A 86 -6.30 16.87 4.04
C LYS A 86 -5.15 17.55 3.28
N GLY A 87 -5.04 17.30 1.97
CA GLY A 87 -3.97 17.80 1.11
C GLY A 87 -2.62 17.15 1.36
N ILE A 88 -2.59 15.90 1.87
CA ILE A 88 -1.36 15.11 2.03
C ILE A 88 -1.28 14.15 0.83
N PRO A 89 -0.38 14.39 -0.15
CA PRO A 89 -0.36 13.64 -1.40
C PRO A 89 -0.17 12.14 -1.21
N GLN A 90 -0.95 11.35 -1.96
CA GLN A 90 -0.91 9.89 -2.01
C GLN A 90 -0.45 9.46 -3.40
N ILE A 91 0.77 8.93 -3.52
CA ILE A 91 1.36 8.53 -4.81
C ILE A 91 1.65 7.04 -4.81
N ALA A 92 1.28 6.33 -5.89
CA ALA A 92 1.58 4.91 -6.05
C ALA A 92 2.42 4.65 -7.30
N ALA A 93 3.37 3.72 -7.17
CA ALA A 93 4.09 3.11 -8.29
C ALA A 93 3.84 1.59 -8.26
N VAL A 94 3.18 1.05 -9.27
CA VAL A 94 2.89 -0.38 -9.43
C VAL A 94 4.04 -1.03 -10.17
N LEU A 95 4.86 -1.77 -9.43
CA LEU A 95 6.12 -2.35 -9.89
C LEU A 95 5.97 -3.84 -10.26
N GLY A 96 4.85 -4.46 -9.89
CA GLY A 96 4.55 -5.86 -10.19
C GLY A 96 3.08 -6.19 -9.95
N SER A 97 2.81 -7.29 -9.24
CA SER A 97 1.43 -7.75 -9.03
C SER A 97 0.69 -6.84 -8.05
N CYS A 98 -0.57 -6.56 -8.33
CA CYS A 98 -1.44 -5.77 -7.48
C CYS A 98 -2.88 -6.31 -7.55
N THR A 99 -3.15 -7.34 -6.73
CA THR A 99 -4.43 -8.07 -6.76
C THR A 99 -5.35 -7.74 -5.57
N ALA A 100 -6.66 -7.75 -5.81
CA ALA A 100 -7.72 -7.65 -4.81
C ALA A 100 -7.53 -6.45 -3.86
N GLY A 101 -7.35 -6.68 -2.56
CA GLY A 101 -7.10 -5.59 -1.61
C GLY A 101 -5.92 -4.71 -2.02
N GLY A 102 -4.86 -5.28 -2.60
CA GLY A 102 -3.72 -4.50 -3.08
C GLY A 102 -4.11 -3.47 -4.16
N ALA A 103 -5.08 -3.79 -5.02
CA ALA A 103 -5.49 -2.97 -6.15
C ALA A 103 -6.07 -1.60 -5.76
N TYR A 104 -6.60 -1.47 -4.54
CA TYR A 104 -7.13 -0.20 -4.04
C TYR A 104 -6.02 0.80 -3.70
N VAL A 105 -4.79 0.35 -3.41
CA VAL A 105 -3.68 1.27 -3.12
C VAL A 105 -3.41 2.21 -4.29
N PRO A 106 -3.12 1.72 -5.52
CA PRO A 106 -2.97 2.60 -6.67
C PRO A 106 -4.28 3.24 -7.13
N ALA A 107 -5.43 2.56 -7.01
CA ALA A 107 -6.71 3.11 -7.46
C ALA A 107 -7.21 4.29 -6.59
N MET A 108 -6.75 4.40 -5.35
CA MET A 108 -7.09 5.48 -4.40
C MET A 108 -5.94 6.46 -4.15
N SER A 109 -4.84 6.34 -4.89
CA SER A 109 -3.80 7.36 -4.92
C SER A 109 -4.21 8.53 -5.81
N ASP A 110 -3.73 9.73 -5.48
CA ASP A 110 -3.93 10.95 -6.28
C ASP A 110 -3.24 10.80 -7.65
N GLU A 111 -2.08 10.15 -7.67
CA GLU A 111 -1.34 9.79 -8.88
C GLU A 111 -0.85 8.35 -8.82
N ALA A 112 -0.95 7.63 -9.94
CA ALA A 112 -0.49 6.25 -10.07
C ALA A 112 0.38 6.06 -11.33
N VAL A 113 1.57 5.49 -11.15
CA VAL A 113 2.48 5.09 -12.21
C VAL A 113 2.52 3.57 -12.30
N ILE A 114 2.44 3.02 -13.51
CA ILE A 114 2.42 1.57 -13.74
C ILE A 114 3.56 1.19 -14.68
N VAL A 115 4.42 0.25 -14.27
CA VAL A 115 5.52 -0.22 -15.12
C VAL A 115 4.94 -1.07 -16.25
N ARG A 116 5.08 -0.60 -17.49
CA ARG A 116 4.58 -1.29 -18.69
C ARG A 116 5.12 -2.73 -18.76
N LYS A 117 4.25 -3.69 -19.11
CA LYS A 117 4.54 -5.14 -19.22
C LYS A 117 4.96 -5.84 -17.91
N GLN A 118 4.87 -5.17 -16.76
CA GLN A 118 5.24 -5.73 -15.46
C GLN A 118 4.16 -5.46 -14.40
N GLY A 119 3.76 -4.20 -14.24
CA GLY A 119 2.72 -3.78 -13.32
C GLY A 119 1.34 -4.26 -13.78
N THR A 120 0.58 -4.86 -12.87
CA THR A 120 -0.78 -5.34 -13.13
C THR A 120 -1.69 -4.97 -11.97
N ILE A 121 -2.92 -4.53 -12.26
CA ILE A 121 -3.93 -4.16 -11.26
C ILE A 121 -5.23 -4.88 -11.61
N PHE A 122 -5.79 -5.65 -10.67
CA PHE A 122 -7.07 -6.34 -10.86
C PHE A 122 -7.75 -6.66 -9.52
N LEU A 123 -9.08 -6.59 -9.48
CA LEU A 123 -9.87 -6.84 -8.26
C LEU A 123 -9.93 -8.33 -7.89
N GLY A 124 -9.81 -9.22 -8.87
CA GLY A 124 -9.70 -10.66 -8.67
C GLY A 124 -8.75 -11.23 -9.70
N ALA A 125 -7.81 -12.06 -9.26
CA ALA A 125 -6.95 -12.79 -10.18
C ALA A 125 -7.80 -13.80 -10.96
N HIS A 126 -7.51 -13.98 -12.25
CA HIS A 126 -8.06 -15.11 -12.98
C HIS A 126 -7.53 -16.39 -12.32
N ARG A 127 -8.43 -17.15 -11.68
CA ARG A 127 -8.23 -18.58 -11.51
C ARG A 127 -8.62 -19.21 -12.85
N TRP A 128 -7.86 -20.22 -13.27
CA TRP A 128 -8.19 -21.06 -14.42
C TRP A 128 -9.66 -21.49 -14.37
#